data_AF-A0A2S2DRT0-F1
#
_entry.id   AF-A0A2S2DRT0-F1
#
_cell.length_a   1.000
_cell.length_b   1.000
_cell.length_c   1.000
_cell.angle_alpha   90.00
_cell.angle_beta   90.00
_cell.angle_gamma   90.00
#
_symmetry.space_group_name_H-M   'P 1'
#
loop_
_entity.id
_entity.type
_entity.pdbx_description
1 polymer ?
#
loop_
_entity_poly.entity_id
_entity_poly.type
_entity_poly.pdbx_seq_one_letter_code
_entity_poly.pdbx_strand_id
1 'polypeptide(L)'
;MPSLPRLKLISILLGLIPIVFFTWSLFSFSINIPWLDDFEAPMTIRAWFAHPDWFDRLKMIWFPNNEHRIVTLRLWVMVHYFVFHQLDLKALLLTSHLYIIIIFVLMWFNLPLKNRWWYFLPIPFLYLNFQYHLNTFWFIVSIQRNLVIGFGFLAMFCLSRGGNKLFVTGIVCTMLACMSNSDGLLFIASGGMILLTAFDLKKLVIWVVVFITFLTLFFWNYPSMGANQNGLIYLLGHPWQSIQGFFVFLGGSADYFNEQDSSIRLVFSFTMGFLLFIIILWGFQRWVFIKALKTYPSLLNRWTSQEMANPSQLFLAGCLTFCLLNGVLLAVLRSKYGPFVFLIGNYKIIATLAMLLTYVLSTHLVSSNFTTKWVLPVAMIFWLSSIITYYPAIKSRKEFLLQDYQLFIHEKQGLGFSKENVKKYDLHLMMVQMLNKGEFKPAIK
;
A
#
# COMPACT_ATOMS: atom_id res chain seq x y z
N MET A 1 40.17 -4.04 8.09
CA MET A 1 38.74 -3.67 8.02
C MET A 1 38.64 -2.15 7.95
N PRO A 2 37.93 -1.56 6.97
CA PRO A 2 37.78 -0.09 6.90
C PRO A 2 37.10 0.47 8.15
N SER A 3 37.46 1.69 8.55
CA SER A 3 36.92 2.36 9.73
C SER A 3 35.41 2.61 9.60
N LEU A 4 34.68 2.49 10.73
CA LEU A 4 33.23 2.71 10.83
C LEU A 4 32.69 3.94 10.03
N PRO A 5 33.39 5.09 9.98
CA PRO A 5 32.95 6.27 9.22
C PRO A 5 32.92 6.06 7.70
N ARG A 6 33.92 5.38 7.13
CA ARG A 6 33.99 5.10 5.69
C ARG A 6 32.89 4.13 5.25
N LEU A 7 32.59 3.14 6.08
CA LEU A 7 31.54 2.17 5.80
C LEU A 7 30.14 2.77 5.84
N LYS A 8 29.87 3.66 6.80
CA LYS A 8 28.62 4.42 6.85
C LYS A 8 28.42 5.25 5.58
N LEU A 9 29.47 5.91 5.11
CA LEU A 9 29.42 6.72 3.89
C LEU A 9 29.09 5.86 2.65
N ILE A 10 29.72 4.69 2.50
CA ILE A 10 29.43 3.77 1.39
C ILE A 10 27.97 3.32 1.41
N SER A 11 27.44 2.93 2.57
CA SER A 11 26.03 2.54 2.68
C SER A 11 25.08 3.69 2.32
N ILE A 12 25.41 4.93 2.71
CA ILE A 12 24.60 6.10 2.34
C ILE A 12 24.65 6.31 0.82
N LEU A 13 25.84 6.35 0.22
CA LEU A 13 26.00 6.60 -1.21
C LEU A 13 25.31 5.54 -2.08
N LEU A 14 25.45 4.26 -1.72
CA LEU A 14 24.78 3.18 -2.44
C LEU A 14 23.26 3.20 -2.23
N GLY A 15 22.78 3.48 -1.02
CA GLY A 15 21.36 3.57 -0.72
C GLY A 15 20.66 4.76 -1.40
N LEU A 16 21.41 5.81 -1.75
CA LEU A 16 20.89 6.96 -2.50
C LEU A 16 20.56 6.63 -3.95
N ILE A 17 21.20 5.62 -4.56
CA ILE A 17 20.97 5.25 -5.97
C ILE A 17 19.49 4.97 -6.26
N PRO A 18 18.82 4.01 -5.60
CA PRO A 18 17.40 3.74 -5.83
C PRO A 18 16.51 4.93 -5.46
N ILE A 19 16.87 5.73 -4.45
CA ILE A 19 16.11 6.91 -4.03
C ILE A 19 16.11 7.98 -5.13
N VAL A 20 17.29 8.33 -5.64
CA VAL A 20 17.45 9.34 -6.70
C VAL A 20 16.76 8.87 -7.98
N PHE A 21 16.96 7.62 -8.39
CA PHE A 21 16.37 7.09 -9.61
C PHE A 21 14.84 7.00 -9.54
N PHE A 22 14.29 6.54 -8.41
CA PHE A 22 12.84 6.48 -8.20
C PHE A 22 12.23 7.89 -8.17
N THR A 23 12.87 8.83 -7.47
CA THR A 23 12.42 10.23 -7.41
C THR A 23 12.47 10.89 -8.79
N TRP A 24 13.59 10.76 -9.51
CA TRP A 24 13.70 11.24 -10.88
C TRP A 24 12.60 10.67 -11.79
N SER A 25 12.31 9.37 -11.65
CA SER A 25 11.24 8.71 -12.41
C SER A 25 9.86 9.27 -12.06
N LEU A 26 9.56 9.47 -10.77
CA LEU A 26 8.31 10.13 -10.32
C LEU A 26 8.13 11.50 -10.95
N PHE A 27 9.16 12.35 -10.92
CA PHE A 27 9.07 13.70 -11.50
C PHE A 27 8.98 13.68 -13.03
N SER A 28 9.63 12.71 -13.68
CA SER A 28 9.70 12.63 -15.15
C SER A 28 8.44 12.01 -15.78
N PHE A 29 7.84 11.02 -15.12
CA PHE A 29 6.76 10.21 -15.71
C PHE A 29 5.37 10.50 -15.15
N SER A 30 5.24 11.10 -13.97
CA SER A 30 3.94 11.57 -13.48
C SER A 30 3.48 12.80 -14.25
N ILE A 31 2.21 12.82 -14.65
CA ILE A 31 1.59 13.88 -15.45
C ILE A 31 0.27 14.34 -14.83
N ASN A 32 -0.10 15.60 -15.08
CA ASN A 32 -1.34 16.18 -14.60
C ASN A 32 -2.50 15.89 -15.58
N ILE A 33 -2.89 14.63 -15.71
CA ILE A 33 -3.99 14.17 -16.59
C ILE A 33 -4.78 13.09 -15.83
N PRO A 34 -6.10 13.24 -15.64
CA PRO A 34 -6.92 12.23 -14.97
C PRO A 34 -7.13 11.02 -15.88
N TRP A 35 -7.13 9.83 -15.29
CA TRP A 35 -7.51 8.58 -15.97
C TRP A 35 -8.49 7.75 -15.13
N LEU A 36 -9.60 7.31 -15.76
CA LEU A 36 -10.63 6.52 -15.10
C LEU A 36 -11.12 7.16 -13.79
N ASP A 37 -10.93 6.47 -12.66
CA ASP A 37 -11.41 6.91 -11.35
C ASP A 37 -10.74 8.20 -10.86
N ASP A 38 -9.64 8.66 -11.48
CA ASP A 38 -8.99 9.94 -11.13
C ASP A 38 -9.94 11.15 -11.30
N PHE A 39 -10.99 11.02 -12.12
CA PHE A 39 -12.04 12.03 -12.25
C PHE A 39 -12.80 12.29 -10.95
N GLU A 40 -12.65 11.46 -9.92
CA GLU A 40 -13.14 11.78 -8.57
C GLU A 40 -12.57 13.07 -8.01
N ALA A 41 -11.32 13.43 -8.32
CA ALA A 41 -10.73 14.66 -7.82
C ALA A 41 -11.47 15.92 -8.35
N PRO A 42 -11.63 16.13 -9.67
CA PRO A 42 -12.40 17.26 -10.18
C PRO A 42 -13.89 17.18 -9.81
N MET A 43 -14.49 15.98 -9.77
CA MET A 43 -15.88 15.82 -9.31
C MET A 43 -16.07 16.23 -7.85
N THR A 44 -15.11 15.93 -6.97
CA THR A 44 -15.14 16.35 -5.56
C THR A 44 -15.13 17.87 -5.43
N ILE A 45 -14.27 18.56 -6.20
CA ILE A 45 -14.21 20.02 -6.22
C ILE A 45 -15.55 20.60 -6.72
N ARG A 46 -16.06 20.10 -7.84
CA ARG A 46 -17.34 20.56 -8.41
C ARG A 46 -18.50 20.35 -7.43
N ALA A 47 -18.61 19.17 -6.82
CA ALA A 47 -19.65 18.85 -5.85
C ALA A 47 -19.57 19.76 -4.62
N TRP A 48 -18.36 20.04 -4.13
CA TRP A 48 -18.17 20.94 -2.99
C TRP A 48 -18.75 22.34 -3.20
N PHE A 49 -18.54 22.91 -4.40
CA PHE A 49 -19.05 24.25 -4.73
C PHE A 49 -20.49 24.28 -5.24
N ALA A 50 -21.04 23.13 -5.65
CA ALA A 50 -22.44 23.03 -6.07
C ALA A 50 -23.43 23.08 -4.88
N HIS A 51 -23.02 22.64 -3.69
CA HIS A 51 -23.88 22.62 -2.51
C HIS A 51 -23.66 23.85 -1.62
N PRO A 52 -24.72 24.61 -1.26
CA PRO A 52 -24.61 25.75 -0.36
C PRO A 52 -24.39 25.31 1.09
N ASP A 53 -25.01 24.22 1.51
CA ASP A 53 -25.03 23.78 2.90
C ASP A 53 -23.80 22.98 3.30
N TRP A 54 -23.22 23.31 4.46
CA TRP A 54 -22.02 22.66 4.99
C TRP A 54 -22.20 21.15 5.21
N PHE A 55 -23.38 20.74 5.67
CA PHE A 55 -23.65 19.33 5.93
C PHE A 55 -23.68 18.50 4.65
N ASP A 56 -24.24 19.04 3.56
CA ASP A 56 -24.26 18.36 2.27
C ASP A 56 -22.87 18.25 1.66
N ARG A 57 -22.01 19.27 1.86
CA ARG A 57 -20.60 19.18 1.48
C ARG A 57 -19.87 18.05 2.21
N LEU A 58 -20.10 17.90 3.51
CA LEU A 58 -19.51 16.79 4.30
C LEU A 58 -20.06 15.43 3.86
N LYS A 59 -21.36 15.33 3.54
CA LYS A 59 -21.93 14.10 2.96
C LYS A 59 -21.24 13.72 1.65
N MET A 60 -20.94 14.69 0.79
CA MET A 60 -20.24 14.44 -0.47
C MET A 60 -18.82 13.93 -0.24
N ILE A 61 -18.10 14.46 0.76
CA ILE A 61 -16.79 13.92 1.14
C ILE A 61 -16.90 12.47 1.64
N TRP A 62 -17.96 12.15 2.39
CA TRP A 62 -18.18 10.81 2.94
C TRP A 62 -18.73 9.79 1.94
N PHE A 63 -19.34 10.23 0.85
CA PHE A 63 -20.00 9.37 -0.13
C PHE A 63 -19.01 8.34 -0.74
N PRO A 64 -19.38 7.07 -0.94
CA PRO A 64 -18.45 6.11 -1.52
C PRO A 64 -18.16 6.40 -3.00
N ASN A 65 -16.93 6.15 -3.45
CA ASN A 65 -16.59 5.99 -4.86
C ASN A 65 -16.54 4.49 -5.16
N ASN A 66 -17.40 4.01 -6.06
CA ASN A 66 -17.58 2.58 -6.31
C ASN A 66 -17.85 1.82 -5.00
N GLU A 67 -17.00 0.84 -4.67
CA GLU A 67 -17.06 0.04 -3.46
C GLU A 67 -16.18 0.58 -2.32
N HIS A 68 -15.57 1.77 -2.47
CA HIS A 68 -14.57 2.29 -1.54
C HIS A 68 -14.96 3.67 -0.98
N ARG A 69 -14.80 3.86 0.34
CA ARG A 69 -14.80 5.21 0.92
C ARG A 69 -13.40 5.81 0.86
N ILE A 70 -13.27 6.89 0.11
CA ILE A 70 -11.98 7.53 -0.23
C ILE A 70 -11.87 8.91 0.41
N VAL A 71 -12.38 9.03 1.63
CA VAL A 71 -12.57 10.29 2.35
C VAL A 71 -11.26 11.05 2.51
N THR A 72 -10.18 10.35 2.88
CA THR A 72 -8.86 10.98 3.08
C THR A 72 -8.33 11.56 1.77
N LEU A 73 -8.57 10.90 0.62
CA LEU A 73 -8.20 11.42 -0.68
C LEU A 73 -8.99 12.69 -1.00
N ARG A 74 -10.31 12.69 -0.82
CA ARG A 74 -11.14 13.86 -1.08
C ARG A 74 -10.74 15.06 -0.23
N LEU A 75 -10.47 14.84 1.06
CA LEU A 75 -9.93 15.86 1.94
C LEU A 75 -8.58 16.39 1.44
N TRP A 76 -7.68 15.52 0.98
CA TRP A 76 -6.39 15.92 0.44
C TRP A 76 -6.51 16.76 -0.84
N VAL A 77 -7.41 16.37 -1.75
CA VAL A 77 -7.74 17.15 -2.96
C VAL A 77 -8.28 18.54 -2.57
N MET A 78 -9.19 18.61 -1.61
CA MET A 78 -9.77 19.89 -1.16
C MET A 78 -8.72 20.79 -0.51
N VAL A 79 -7.87 20.25 0.38
CA VAL A 79 -6.77 21.02 1.01
C VAL A 79 -5.85 21.58 -0.07
N HIS A 80 -5.44 20.77 -1.04
CA HIS A 80 -4.60 21.22 -2.14
C HIS A 80 -5.28 22.33 -2.95
N TYR A 81 -6.55 22.14 -3.31
CA TYR A 81 -7.31 23.11 -4.08
C TYR A 81 -7.48 24.43 -3.32
N PHE A 82 -7.74 24.42 -2.00
CA PHE A 82 -7.85 25.65 -1.22
C PHE A 82 -6.54 26.42 -1.08
N VAL A 83 -5.39 25.73 -1.12
CA VAL A 83 -4.06 26.36 -1.00
C VAL A 83 -3.60 26.93 -2.34
N PHE A 84 -3.80 26.19 -3.44
CA PHE A 84 -3.23 26.54 -4.74
C PHE A 84 -4.25 27.10 -5.74
N HIS A 85 -5.55 27.04 -5.41
CA HIS A 85 -6.67 27.34 -6.33
C HIS A 85 -6.61 26.58 -7.66
N GLN A 86 -5.92 25.44 -7.65
CA GLN A 86 -5.64 24.61 -8.82
C GLN A 86 -5.68 23.13 -8.44
N LEU A 87 -6.25 22.32 -9.34
CA LEU A 87 -6.14 20.88 -9.32
C LEU A 87 -4.87 20.46 -10.07
N ASP A 88 -3.89 20.01 -9.30
CA ASP A 88 -2.68 19.39 -9.83
C ASP A 88 -2.55 17.95 -9.31
N LEU A 89 -2.98 17.00 -10.15
CA LEU A 89 -2.90 15.58 -9.90
C LEU A 89 -1.46 15.10 -9.77
N LYS A 90 -0.50 15.73 -10.48
CA LYS A 90 0.92 15.39 -10.36
C LYS A 90 1.42 15.81 -8.98
N ALA A 91 1.13 17.02 -8.53
CA ALA A 91 1.54 17.50 -7.20
C ALA A 91 0.92 16.64 -6.09
N LEU A 92 -0.38 16.34 -6.17
CA LEU A 92 -1.06 15.45 -5.24
C LEU A 92 -0.46 14.03 -5.22
N LEU A 93 -0.16 13.46 -6.40
CA LEU A 93 0.53 12.17 -6.51
C LEU A 93 1.92 12.23 -5.85
N LEU A 94 2.71 13.26 -6.12
CA LEU A 94 4.06 13.42 -5.55
C LEU A 94 4.01 13.57 -4.01
N THR A 95 3.10 14.38 -3.49
CA THR A 95 2.94 14.55 -2.04
C THR A 95 2.49 13.26 -1.35
N SER A 96 1.70 12.42 -2.02
CA SER A 96 1.33 11.11 -1.46
C SER A 96 2.52 10.19 -1.22
N HIS A 97 3.62 10.34 -1.97
CA HIS A 97 4.84 9.54 -1.84
C HIS A 97 5.69 9.93 -0.63
N LEU A 98 5.35 11.01 0.10
CA LEU A 98 6.03 11.36 1.36
C LEU A 98 5.89 10.25 2.42
N TYR A 99 4.91 9.36 2.30
CA TYR A 99 4.80 8.17 3.17
C TYR A 99 6.02 7.25 3.11
N ILE A 100 6.81 7.27 2.02
CA ILE A 100 8.05 6.49 1.90
C ILE A 100 9.01 6.85 3.04
N ILE A 101 9.07 8.12 3.42
CA ILE A 101 9.88 8.60 4.55
C ILE A 101 9.41 7.92 5.83
N ILE A 102 8.09 7.86 6.06
CA ILE A 102 7.50 7.16 7.21
C ILE A 102 7.92 5.69 7.18
N ILE A 103 7.77 4.99 6.06
CA ILE A 103 8.14 3.58 5.93
C ILE A 103 9.62 3.36 6.25
N PHE A 104 10.51 4.17 5.69
CA PHE A 104 11.95 4.04 5.94
C PHE A 104 12.33 4.31 7.39
N VAL A 105 11.73 5.33 8.00
CA VAL A 105 11.91 5.64 9.43
C VAL A 105 11.42 4.47 10.30
N LEU A 106 10.25 3.92 10.00
CA LEU A 106 9.70 2.77 10.72
C LEU A 106 10.59 1.53 10.57
N MET A 107 11.08 1.23 9.36
CA MET A 107 12.00 0.10 9.19
C MET A 107 13.30 0.34 9.96
N TRP A 108 13.88 1.55 9.88
CA TRP A 108 15.11 1.91 10.60
C TRP A 108 15.03 1.66 12.10
N PHE A 109 13.93 2.05 12.75
CA PHE A 109 13.73 1.84 14.18
C PHE A 109 13.52 0.37 14.58
N ASN A 110 13.18 -0.48 13.63
CA ASN A 110 12.97 -1.91 13.86
C ASN A 110 14.15 -2.79 13.39
N LEU A 111 15.25 -2.18 12.94
CA LEU A 111 16.50 -2.88 12.64
C LEU A 111 17.38 -3.08 13.90
N PRO A 112 18.17 -4.17 13.94
CA PRO A 112 19.21 -4.35 14.96
C PRO A 112 20.11 -3.11 15.10
N LEU A 113 20.46 -2.74 16.33
CA LEU A 113 21.34 -1.60 16.61
C LEU A 113 22.76 -1.82 16.07
N LYS A 114 23.29 -3.03 16.28
CA LYS A 114 24.62 -3.42 15.78
C LYS A 114 24.57 -3.54 14.26
N ASN A 115 25.48 -2.88 13.56
CA ASN A 115 25.60 -2.89 12.09
C ASN A 115 24.33 -2.42 11.35
N ARG A 116 23.49 -1.60 11.99
CA ARG A 116 22.20 -1.13 11.45
C ARG A 116 22.27 -0.60 10.02
N TRP A 117 23.31 0.16 9.67
CA TRP A 117 23.49 0.73 8.33
C TRP A 117 23.59 -0.34 7.23
N TRP A 118 24.20 -1.49 7.52
CA TRP A 118 24.30 -2.60 6.56
C TRP A 118 22.97 -3.32 6.39
N TYR A 119 22.19 -3.42 7.46
CA TYR A 119 20.83 -3.95 7.39
C TYR A 119 19.84 -2.96 6.77
N PHE A 120 20.15 -1.66 6.76
CA PHE A 120 19.31 -0.68 6.09
C PHE A 120 19.57 -0.63 4.59
N LEU A 121 20.80 -0.91 4.15
CA LEU A 121 21.21 -0.74 2.76
C LEU A 121 20.34 -1.52 1.73
N PRO A 122 19.89 -2.76 1.96
CA PRO A 122 18.98 -3.44 1.04
C PRO A 122 17.56 -2.85 0.97
N ILE A 123 17.12 -2.10 1.98
CA ILE A 123 15.73 -1.60 2.10
C ILE A 123 15.35 -0.70 0.90
N PRO A 124 16.13 0.33 0.53
CA PRO A 124 15.83 1.13 -0.65
C PRO A 124 15.75 0.32 -1.95
N PHE A 125 16.62 -0.68 -2.15
CA PHE A 125 16.60 -1.52 -3.34
C PHE A 125 15.39 -2.44 -3.41
N LEU A 126 15.01 -3.04 -2.27
CA LEU A 126 13.84 -3.91 -2.19
C LEU A 126 12.54 -3.13 -2.37
N TYR A 127 12.45 -1.93 -1.76
CA TYR A 127 11.21 -1.18 -1.75
C TYR A 127 11.03 -0.31 -2.99
N LEU A 128 12.02 0.51 -3.37
CA LEU A 128 11.87 1.51 -4.45
C LEU A 128 12.10 0.89 -5.83
N ASN A 129 11.18 0.01 -6.22
CA ASN A 129 11.20 -0.72 -7.48
C ASN A 129 9.94 -0.42 -8.32
N PHE A 130 9.85 -0.99 -9.52
CA PHE A 130 8.77 -0.75 -10.49
C PHE A 130 7.82 -1.94 -10.70
N GLN A 131 7.93 -2.99 -9.89
CA GLN A 131 6.96 -4.10 -9.89
C GLN A 131 5.53 -3.57 -9.70
N TYR A 132 5.37 -2.58 -8.82
CA TYR A 132 4.10 -1.94 -8.52
C TYR A 132 3.91 -0.60 -9.24
N HIS A 133 4.49 -0.41 -10.44
CA HIS A 133 4.45 0.87 -11.16
C HIS A 133 3.04 1.46 -11.36
N LEU A 134 1.99 0.64 -11.54
CA LEU A 134 0.61 1.14 -11.59
C LEU A 134 0.21 1.81 -10.28
N ASN A 135 0.61 1.28 -9.13
CA ASN A 135 0.40 1.95 -7.86
C ASN A 135 1.26 3.21 -7.69
N THR A 136 2.43 3.27 -8.32
CA THR A 136 3.29 4.46 -8.28
C THR A 136 2.75 5.61 -9.14
N PHE A 137 2.29 5.32 -10.36
CA PHE A 137 2.03 6.34 -11.39
C PHE A 137 0.54 6.57 -11.71
N TRP A 138 -0.38 5.78 -11.17
CA TRP A 138 -1.82 6.04 -11.29
C TRP A 138 -2.30 6.82 -10.07
N PHE A 139 -2.73 8.08 -10.27
CA PHE A 139 -3.05 9.04 -9.22
C PHE A 139 -3.91 8.48 -8.09
N ILE A 140 -5.14 8.03 -8.39
CA ILE A 140 -6.08 7.64 -7.34
C ILE A 140 -5.58 6.42 -6.56
N VAL A 141 -5.06 5.42 -7.29
CA VAL A 141 -4.54 4.18 -6.72
C VAL A 141 -3.29 4.46 -5.87
N SER A 142 -2.45 5.40 -6.31
CA SER A 142 -1.26 5.82 -5.57
C SER A 142 -1.62 6.44 -4.23
N ILE A 143 -2.45 7.48 -4.23
CA ILE A 143 -2.85 8.18 -3.01
C ILE A 143 -3.53 7.23 -2.04
N GLN A 144 -4.51 6.47 -2.50
CA GLN A 144 -5.26 5.54 -1.66
C GLN A 144 -4.34 4.55 -0.93
N ARG A 145 -3.48 3.83 -1.67
CA ARG A 145 -2.61 2.83 -1.04
C ARG A 145 -1.50 3.44 -0.22
N ASN A 146 -0.88 4.52 -0.69
CA ASN A 146 0.20 5.19 0.04
C ASN A 146 -0.29 5.68 1.42
N LEU A 147 -1.49 6.26 1.48
CA LEU A 147 -2.08 6.71 2.74
C LEU A 147 -2.50 5.53 3.64
N VAL A 148 -3.10 4.47 3.08
CA VAL A 148 -3.42 3.24 3.84
C VAL A 148 -2.16 2.66 4.49
N ILE A 149 -1.09 2.50 3.71
CA ILE A 149 0.17 1.91 4.17
C ILE A 149 0.84 2.83 5.20
N GLY A 150 0.95 4.13 4.90
CA GLY A 150 1.57 5.12 5.77
C GLY A 150 0.90 5.22 7.14
N PHE A 151 -0.42 5.48 7.16
CA PHE A 151 -1.16 5.57 8.42
C PHE A 151 -1.28 4.22 9.12
N GLY A 152 -1.51 3.14 8.39
CA GLY A 152 -1.64 1.81 8.96
C GLY A 152 -0.36 1.33 9.63
N PHE A 153 0.80 1.51 9.00
CA PHE A 153 2.08 1.11 9.60
C PHE A 153 2.44 2.01 10.78
N LEU A 154 2.14 3.31 10.70
CA LEU A 154 2.30 4.22 11.84
C LEU A 154 1.41 3.77 13.02
N ALA A 155 0.17 3.35 12.76
CA ALA A 155 -0.71 2.80 13.78
C ALA A 155 -0.11 1.55 14.44
N MET A 156 0.36 0.57 13.65
CA MET A 156 0.99 -0.64 14.18
C MET A 156 2.22 -0.31 15.03
N PHE A 157 3.02 0.68 14.63
CA PHE A 157 4.18 1.14 15.39
C PHE A 157 3.78 1.78 16.72
N CYS A 158 2.77 2.65 16.72
CA CYS A 158 2.28 3.29 17.94
C CYS A 158 1.69 2.25 18.92
N LEU A 159 0.92 1.29 18.42
CA LEU A 159 0.35 0.22 19.24
C LEU A 159 1.44 -0.69 19.84
N SER A 160 2.51 -0.98 19.09
CA SER A 160 3.57 -1.88 19.55
C SER A 160 4.47 -1.28 20.63
N ARG A 161 4.56 0.05 20.73
CA ARG A 161 5.44 0.77 21.67
C ARG A 161 4.79 1.06 23.02
N GLY A 162 3.48 0.83 23.15
CA GLY A 162 2.75 1.02 24.40
C GLY A 162 2.54 2.50 24.78
N GLY A 163 1.79 2.74 25.86
CA GLY A 163 1.43 4.08 26.34
C GLY A 163 0.12 4.64 25.78
N ASN A 164 -0.56 5.47 26.59
CA ASN A 164 -1.92 5.94 26.28
C ASN A 164 -1.96 6.91 25.10
N LYS A 165 -0.98 7.83 25.00
CA LYS A 165 -0.89 8.79 23.88
C LYS A 165 -0.70 8.05 22.55
N LEU A 166 0.25 7.11 22.51
CA LEU A 166 0.50 6.30 21.31
C LEU A 166 -0.68 5.39 20.98
N PHE A 167 -1.40 4.85 21.98
CA PHE A 167 -2.63 4.11 21.73
C PHE A 167 -3.70 4.96 21.03
N VAL A 168 -3.94 6.18 21.50
CA VAL A 168 -4.87 7.12 20.85
C VAL A 168 -4.40 7.47 19.44
N THR A 169 -3.11 7.75 19.25
CA THR A 169 -2.52 7.98 17.92
C THR A 169 -2.74 6.76 17.01
N GLY A 170 -2.59 5.54 17.54
CA GLY A 170 -2.86 4.29 16.82
C GLY A 170 -4.31 4.19 16.35
N ILE A 171 -5.28 4.51 17.21
CA ILE A 171 -6.70 4.55 16.83
C ILE A 171 -6.93 5.54 15.70
N VAL A 172 -6.46 6.78 15.85
CA VAL A 172 -6.64 7.84 14.83
C VAL A 172 -6.00 7.44 13.51
N CYS A 173 -4.78 6.92 13.53
CA CYS A 173 -4.10 6.46 12.33
C CYS A 173 -4.83 5.30 11.65
N THR A 174 -5.35 4.33 12.41
CA THR A 174 -6.16 3.25 11.82
C THR A 174 -7.46 3.77 11.21
N MET A 175 -8.15 4.73 11.84
CA MET A 175 -9.32 5.37 11.21
C MET A 175 -8.96 6.07 9.90
N LEU A 176 -7.86 6.84 9.86
CA LEU A 176 -7.38 7.48 8.64
C LEU A 176 -7.01 6.47 7.55
N ALA A 177 -6.42 5.33 7.91
CA ALA A 177 -6.16 4.25 6.97
C ALA A 177 -7.47 3.67 6.40
N CYS A 178 -8.46 3.39 7.25
CA CYS A 178 -9.79 2.90 6.84
C CYS A 178 -10.51 3.88 5.90
N MET A 179 -10.34 5.18 6.14
CA MET A 179 -10.93 6.27 5.35
C MET A 179 -10.16 6.56 4.05
N SER A 180 -8.97 5.98 3.87
CA SER A 180 -8.17 6.14 2.66
C SER A 180 -8.55 5.12 1.59
N ASN A 181 -8.76 3.87 1.99
CA ASN A 181 -9.31 2.79 1.15
C ASN A 181 -9.84 1.64 2.03
N SER A 182 -10.70 0.78 1.48
CA SER A 182 -11.28 -0.36 2.20
C SER A 182 -10.23 -1.38 2.70
N ASP A 183 -9.07 -1.48 2.04
CA ASP A 183 -7.94 -2.30 2.50
C ASP A 183 -7.48 -1.87 3.91
N GLY A 184 -7.66 -0.59 4.27
CA GLY A 184 -7.32 -0.04 5.57
C GLY A 184 -8.09 -0.67 6.74
N LEU A 185 -9.28 -1.24 6.49
CA LEU A 185 -10.07 -1.95 7.50
C LEU A 185 -9.33 -3.16 8.07
N LEU A 186 -8.40 -3.75 7.31
CA LEU A 186 -7.59 -4.88 7.76
C LEU A 186 -6.62 -4.51 8.89
N PHE A 187 -6.28 -3.23 9.04
CA PHE A 187 -5.49 -2.75 10.20
C PHE A 187 -6.28 -2.81 11.51
N ILE A 188 -7.61 -2.89 11.50
CA ILE A 188 -8.42 -3.10 12.71
C ILE A 188 -8.08 -4.49 13.30
N ALA A 189 -8.07 -5.52 12.44
CA ALA A 189 -7.70 -6.87 12.82
C ALA A 189 -6.21 -6.97 13.19
N SER A 190 -5.32 -6.33 12.43
CA SER A 190 -3.89 -6.32 12.74
C SER A 190 -3.58 -5.62 14.08
N GLY A 191 -4.22 -4.49 14.37
CA GLY A 191 -4.06 -3.78 15.65
C GLY A 191 -4.66 -4.55 16.82
N GLY A 192 -5.82 -5.18 16.63
CA GLY A 192 -6.41 -6.09 17.62
C GLY A 192 -5.49 -7.27 17.94
N MET A 193 -4.86 -7.86 16.91
CA MET A 193 -3.85 -8.90 17.08
C MET A 193 -2.65 -8.41 17.90
N ILE A 194 -2.12 -7.21 17.64
CA ILE A 194 -1.03 -6.64 18.45
C ILE A 194 -1.42 -6.55 19.93
N LEU A 195 -2.59 -5.97 20.24
CA LEU A 195 -3.05 -5.79 21.61
C LEU A 195 -3.33 -7.11 22.31
N LEU A 196 -3.87 -8.08 21.58
CA LEU A 196 -4.09 -9.44 22.05
C LEU A 196 -2.76 -10.13 22.37
N THR A 197 -1.78 -10.09 21.46
CA THR A 197 -0.45 -10.69 21.67
C THR A 197 0.33 -10.00 22.79
N ALA A 198 0.16 -8.69 22.97
CA ALA A 198 0.73 -7.92 24.08
C ALA A 198 0.00 -8.15 25.42
N PHE A 199 -1.12 -8.89 25.43
CA PHE A 199 -1.98 -9.12 26.58
C PHE A 199 -2.51 -7.81 27.23
N ASP A 200 -2.71 -6.75 26.45
CA ASP A 200 -3.30 -5.49 26.91
C ASP A 200 -4.81 -5.50 26.69
N LEU A 201 -5.50 -6.36 27.46
CA LEU A 201 -6.94 -6.63 27.29
C LEU A 201 -7.80 -5.38 27.50
N LYS A 202 -7.38 -4.45 28.37
CA LYS A 202 -8.09 -3.17 28.58
C LYS A 202 -8.12 -2.35 27.31
N LYS A 203 -6.96 -2.16 26.67
CA LYS A 203 -6.89 -1.44 25.39
C LYS A 203 -7.54 -2.21 24.26
N LEU A 204 -7.49 -3.55 24.27
CA LEU A 204 -8.20 -4.38 23.29
C LEU A 204 -9.72 -4.17 23.36
N VAL A 205 -10.32 -4.14 24.56
CA VAL A 205 -11.76 -3.86 24.71
C VAL A 205 -12.10 -2.48 24.17
N ILE A 206 -11.32 -1.44 24.51
CA ILE A 206 -11.53 -0.08 24.00
C ILE A 206 -11.40 -0.07 22.47
N TRP A 207 -10.37 -0.73 21.92
CA TRP A 207 -10.15 -0.85 20.48
C TRP A 207 -11.34 -1.48 19.76
N VAL A 208 -11.84 -2.60 20.28
CA VAL A 208 -12.99 -3.31 19.72
C VAL A 208 -14.25 -2.43 19.76
N VAL A 209 -14.55 -1.79 20.89
CA VAL A 209 -15.73 -0.90 21.00
C VAL A 209 -15.63 0.25 20.00
N VAL A 210 -14.49 0.95 19.96
CA VAL A 210 -14.27 2.07 19.05
C VAL A 210 -14.43 1.65 17.59
N PHE A 211 -13.83 0.52 17.19
CA PHE A 211 -13.90 0.10 15.79
C PHE A 211 -15.20 -0.58 15.40
N ILE A 212 -15.94 -1.19 16.33
CA ILE A 212 -17.32 -1.60 16.06
C ILE A 212 -18.17 -0.36 15.77
N THR A 213 -18.13 0.66 16.63
CA THR A 213 -18.86 1.92 16.41
C THR A 213 -18.45 2.56 15.09
N PHE A 214 -17.13 2.63 14.82
CA PHE A 214 -16.62 3.17 13.56
C PHE A 214 -17.12 2.39 12.35
N LEU A 215 -17.09 1.05 12.36
CA LEU A 215 -17.56 0.21 11.26
C LEU A 215 -19.07 0.38 11.02
N THR A 216 -19.88 0.48 12.09
CA THR A 216 -21.31 0.75 11.98
C THR A 216 -21.57 2.08 11.26
N LEU A 217 -20.85 3.14 11.64
CA LEU A 217 -20.95 4.45 10.99
C LEU A 217 -20.38 4.43 9.57
N PHE A 218 -19.28 3.69 9.36
CA PHE A 218 -18.62 3.54 8.08
C PHE A 218 -19.53 2.83 7.07
N PHE A 219 -20.31 1.82 7.46
CA PHE A 219 -21.22 1.13 6.54
C PHE A 219 -22.67 1.63 6.61
N TRP A 220 -22.93 2.70 7.36
CA TRP A 220 -24.26 3.32 7.41
C TRP A 220 -24.69 3.80 6.00
N ASN A 221 -25.88 3.37 5.56
CA ASN A 221 -26.45 3.64 4.24
C ASN A 221 -25.50 3.31 3.06
N TYR A 222 -24.74 2.22 3.15
CA TYR A 222 -23.83 1.82 2.08
C TYR A 222 -24.59 1.25 0.86
N PRO A 223 -24.48 1.86 -0.33
CA PRO A 223 -25.30 1.47 -1.49
C PRO A 223 -24.89 0.14 -2.15
N SER A 224 -23.66 -0.35 -1.93
CA SER A 224 -23.08 -1.45 -2.72
C SER A 224 -22.82 -2.75 -1.95
N MET A 225 -23.66 -3.11 -0.97
CA MET A 225 -23.43 -4.28 -0.10
C MET A 225 -23.42 -5.65 -0.84
N GLY A 226 -23.96 -5.74 -2.06
CA GLY A 226 -24.12 -7.01 -2.80
C GLY A 226 -22.97 -7.43 -3.73
N ALA A 227 -22.04 -6.53 -4.08
CA ALA A 227 -21.06 -6.81 -5.14
C ALA A 227 -20.05 -7.93 -4.81
N ASN A 228 -19.81 -8.17 -3.52
CA ASN A 228 -18.85 -9.14 -3.00
C ASN A 228 -19.41 -10.55 -2.78
N GLN A 229 -20.74 -10.72 -2.85
CA GLN A 229 -21.39 -12.03 -2.63
C GLN A 229 -20.91 -13.08 -3.64
N ASN A 230 -20.67 -12.66 -4.89
CA ASN A 230 -20.18 -13.53 -5.96
C ASN A 230 -18.76 -14.07 -5.69
N GLY A 231 -17.93 -13.36 -4.91
CA GLY A 231 -16.59 -13.85 -4.55
C GLY A 231 -16.66 -15.03 -3.57
N LEU A 232 -17.52 -14.93 -2.55
CA LEU A 232 -17.72 -16.01 -1.58
C LEU A 232 -18.33 -17.26 -2.22
N ILE A 233 -19.31 -17.09 -3.11
CA ILE A 233 -19.90 -18.20 -3.86
C ILE A 233 -18.82 -18.90 -4.72
N TYR A 234 -17.96 -18.12 -5.38
CA TYR A 234 -16.86 -18.66 -6.18
C TYR A 234 -15.84 -19.45 -5.33
N LEU A 235 -15.47 -18.93 -4.16
CA LEU A 235 -14.59 -19.62 -3.22
C LEU A 235 -15.12 -21.01 -2.86
N LEU A 236 -16.43 -21.12 -2.58
CA LEU A 236 -17.06 -22.39 -2.23
C LEU A 236 -17.04 -23.39 -3.38
N GLY A 237 -17.20 -22.93 -4.63
CA GLY A 237 -17.09 -23.77 -5.82
C GLY A 237 -15.66 -24.13 -6.23
N HIS A 238 -14.69 -23.25 -5.93
CA HIS A 238 -13.30 -23.36 -6.41
C HIS A 238 -12.27 -23.01 -5.31
N PRO A 239 -12.24 -23.75 -4.18
CA PRO A 239 -11.40 -23.39 -3.04
C PRO A 239 -9.90 -23.41 -3.38
N TRP A 240 -9.48 -24.35 -4.22
CA TRP A 240 -8.07 -24.49 -4.61
C TRP A 240 -7.55 -23.30 -5.41
N GLN A 241 -8.38 -22.72 -6.28
CA GLN A 241 -7.98 -21.55 -7.08
C GLN A 241 -7.77 -20.32 -6.20
N SER A 242 -8.54 -20.19 -5.11
CA SER A 242 -8.35 -19.12 -4.14
C SER A 242 -7.06 -19.32 -3.33
N ILE A 243 -6.75 -20.54 -2.91
CA ILE A 243 -5.48 -20.87 -2.25
C ILE A 243 -4.29 -20.58 -3.18
N GLN A 244 -4.40 -20.96 -4.46
CA GLN A 244 -3.38 -20.62 -5.45
C GLN A 244 -3.25 -19.11 -5.64
N GLY A 245 -4.39 -18.40 -5.74
CA GLY A 245 -4.43 -16.95 -5.85
C GLY A 245 -3.74 -16.23 -4.69
N PHE A 246 -3.88 -16.73 -3.46
CA PHE A 246 -3.18 -16.20 -2.28
C PHE A 246 -1.66 -16.23 -2.47
N PHE A 247 -1.11 -17.38 -2.88
CA PHE A 247 0.34 -17.53 -3.08
C PHE A 247 0.84 -16.79 -4.33
N VAL A 248 0.08 -16.75 -5.42
CA VAL A 248 0.41 -15.95 -6.61
C VAL A 248 0.48 -14.46 -6.24
N PHE A 249 -0.49 -13.96 -5.48
CA PHE A 249 -0.49 -12.59 -4.98
C PHE A 249 0.73 -12.31 -4.10
N LEU A 250 0.99 -13.17 -3.10
CA LEU A 250 2.08 -12.96 -2.14
C LEU A 250 3.46 -12.95 -2.82
N GLY A 251 3.63 -13.72 -3.90
CA GLY A 251 4.83 -13.71 -4.72
C GLY A 251 4.84 -12.71 -5.87
N GLY A 252 3.84 -11.83 -5.97
CA GLY A 252 3.71 -10.87 -7.08
C GLY A 252 4.84 -9.85 -7.17
N SER A 253 5.66 -9.67 -6.12
CA SER A 253 6.90 -8.88 -6.19
C SER A 253 7.96 -9.51 -7.08
N ALA A 254 7.90 -10.82 -7.32
CA ALA A 254 8.84 -11.56 -8.16
C ALA A 254 8.32 -11.74 -9.60
N ASP A 255 7.35 -10.94 -10.04
CA ASP A 255 6.80 -11.02 -11.38
C ASP A 255 7.70 -10.29 -12.40
N TYR A 256 8.71 -10.97 -12.93
CA TYR A 256 9.64 -10.40 -13.91
C TYR A 256 9.20 -10.58 -15.37
N PHE A 257 8.08 -11.26 -15.60
CA PHE A 257 7.58 -11.59 -16.93
C PHE A 257 6.38 -10.69 -17.24
N ASN A 258 6.67 -9.45 -17.63
CA ASN A 258 5.65 -8.44 -17.94
C ASN A 258 4.96 -8.67 -19.30
N GLU A 259 5.41 -9.66 -20.07
CA GLU A 259 4.85 -9.98 -21.39
C GLU A 259 4.02 -11.27 -21.36
N GLN A 260 2.76 -11.12 -21.73
CA GLN A 260 1.73 -12.15 -21.96
C GLN A 260 1.34 -13.00 -20.74
N ASP A 261 0.07 -13.41 -20.73
CA ASP A 261 -0.53 -14.30 -19.74
C ASP A 261 0.06 -15.71 -19.88
N SER A 262 1.30 -15.87 -19.42
CA SER A 262 2.05 -17.12 -19.48
C SER A 262 1.93 -17.92 -18.19
N SER A 263 1.82 -19.24 -18.31
CA SER A 263 1.78 -20.14 -17.15
C SER A 263 3.06 -20.08 -16.31
N ILE A 264 4.21 -19.80 -16.95
CA ILE A 264 5.51 -19.66 -16.27
C ILE A 264 5.46 -18.52 -15.25
N ARG A 265 4.85 -17.39 -15.62
CA ARG A 265 4.67 -16.23 -14.75
C ARG A 265 3.89 -16.57 -13.48
N LEU A 266 2.80 -17.34 -13.62
CA LEU A 266 1.97 -17.80 -12.51
C LEU A 266 2.73 -18.79 -11.61
N VAL A 267 3.39 -19.79 -12.18
CA VAL A 267 4.15 -20.80 -11.43
C VAL A 267 5.30 -20.16 -10.66
N PHE A 268 6.03 -19.24 -11.28
CA PHE A 268 7.13 -18.54 -10.63
C PHE A 268 6.63 -17.67 -9.47
N SER A 269 5.58 -16.88 -9.70
CA SER A 269 4.97 -16.04 -8.65
C SER A 269 4.41 -16.90 -7.51
N PHE A 270 3.70 -17.99 -7.81
CA PHE A 270 3.22 -18.93 -6.81
C PHE A 270 4.36 -19.49 -5.95
N THR A 271 5.44 -19.97 -6.59
CA THR A 271 6.59 -20.56 -5.90
C THR A 271 7.26 -19.55 -4.98
N MET A 272 7.47 -18.32 -5.45
CA MET A 272 8.06 -17.25 -4.65
C MET A 272 7.16 -16.84 -3.47
N GLY A 273 5.84 -16.78 -3.68
CA GLY A 273 4.89 -16.49 -2.61
C GLY A 273 4.83 -17.59 -1.56
N PHE A 274 4.87 -18.86 -1.98
CA PHE A 274 4.93 -20.00 -1.08
C PHE A 274 6.22 -20.01 -0.24
N LEU A 275 7.38 -19.78 -0.87
CA LEU A 275 8.66 -19.64 -0.17
C LEU A 275 8.64 -18.47 0.81
N LEU A 276 8.11 -17.31 0.40
CA LEU A 276 7.99 -16.14 1.27
C LEU A 276 7.12 -16.45 2.50
N PHE A 277 6.00 -17.14 2.30
CA PHE A 277 5.13 -17.57 3.39
C PHE A 277 5.83 -18.50 4.38
N ILE A 278 6.61 -19.47 3.90
CA ILE A 278 7.41 -20.35 4.76
C ILE A 278 8.43 -19.54 5.58
N ILE A 279 9.13 -18.59 4.94
CA ILE A 279 10.12 -17.76 5.63
C ILE A 279 9.46 -16.88 6.70
N ILE A 280 8.27 -16.34 6.44
CA ILE A 280 7.48 -15.59 7.42
C ILE A 280 7.18 -16.47 8.63
N LEU A 281 6.60 -17.66 8.42
CA LEU A 281 6.25 -18.58 9.51
C LEU A 281 7.48 -19.03 10.31
N TRP A 282 8.54 -19.44 9.61
CA TRP A 282 9.79 -19.88 10.21
C TRP A 282 10.48 -18.75 10.99
N GLY A 283 10.51 -17.55 10.41
CA GLY A 283 11.14 -16.36 11.00
C GLY A 283 10.44 -15.94 12.29
N PHE A 284 9.10 -15.91 12.30
CA PHE A 284 8.33 -15.64 13.51
C PHE A 284 8.49 -16.74 14.56
N GLN A 285 8.43 -18.02 14.16
CA GLN A 285 8.66 -19.14 15.08
C GLN A 285 10.04 -19.03 15.76
N ARG A 286 11.09 -18.74 14.99
CA ARG A 286 12.46 -18.63 15.49
C ARG A 286 12.67 -17.41 16.39
N TRP A 287 12.12 -16.26 16.00
CA TRP A 287 12.38 -14.99 16.68
C TRP A 287 11.49 -14.77 17.91
N VAL A 288 10.20 -15.10 17.82
CA VAL A 288 9.23 -14.88 18.91
C VAL A 288 9.20 -16.05 19.87
N PHE A 289 9.18 -17.29 19.36
CA PHE A 289 8.83 -18.43 20.20
C PHE A 289 10.02 -19.12 20.87
N ILE A 290 11.25 -19.08 20.34
CA ILE A 290 12.34 -19.90 20.90
C ILE A 290 12.74 -19.50 22.32
N LYS A 291 12.72 -18.21 22.66
CA LYS A 291 13.05 -17.77 24.03
C LYS A 291 11.89 -18.07 24.99
N ALA A 292 10.66 -17.76 24.58
CA ALA A 292 9.45 -18.01 25.39
C ALA A 292 9.16 -19.50 25.60
N LEU A 293 9.40 -20.35 24.59
CA LEU A 293 9.24 -21.81 24.67
C LEU A 293 10.19 -22.46 25.69
N LYS A 294 11.39 -21.90 25.86
CA LYS A 294 12.38 -22.40 26.83
C LYS A 294 12.06 -22.00 28.26
N THR A 295 11.44 -20.82 28.47
CA THR A 295 11.18 -20.27 29.81
C THR A 295 9.83 -20.72 30.37
N TYR A 296 8.79 -20.87 29.54
CA TYR A 296 7.43 -21.20 30.00
C TYR A 296 6.87 -22.40 29.23
N PRO A 297 6.62 -23.55 29.90
CA PRO A 297 6.15 -24.76 29.23
C PRO A 297 4.70 -24.65 28.74
N SER A 298 3.81 -23.98 29.48
CA SER A 298 2.40 -23.82 29.10
C SER A 298 2.18 -22.59 28.20
N LEU A 299 1.26 -22.71 27.24
CA LEU A 299 0.94 -21.64 26.27
C LEU A 299 0.27 -20.43 26.94
N LEU A 300 -0.58 -20.68 27.96
CA LEU A 300 -1.24 -19.63 28.71
C LEU A 300 -0.25 -18.78 29.51
N ASN A 301 0.74 -19.41 30.15
CA ASN A 301 1.77 -18.68 30.90
C ASN A 301 2.68 -17.87 29.98
N ARG A 302 2.99 -18.38 28.77
CA ARG A 302 3.73 -17.62 27.74
C ARG A 302 3.00 -16.36 27.28
N TRP A 303 1.68 -16.46 27.12
CA TRP A 303 0.86 -15.37 26.62
C TRP A 303 0.63 -14.29 27.67
N THR A 304 0.38 -14.71 28.91
CA THR A 304 0.16 -13.80 30.04
C THR A 304 1.45 -13.15 30.57
N SER A 305 2.62 -13.72 30.30
CA SER A 305 3.92 -13.18 30.79
C SER A 305 4.36 -11.88 30.10
N GLN A 306 3.68 -11.45 29.03
CA GLN A 306 4.04 -10.29 28.21
C GLN A 306 5.44 -10.36 27.58
N GLU A 307 6.17 -11.49 27.69
CA GLU A 307 7.49 -11.64 27.07
C GLU A 307 7.43 -11.74 25.54
N MET A 308 6.26 -12.09 24.98
CA MET A 308 6.01 -12.03 23.54
C MET A 308 5.80 -10.60 23.01
N ALA A 309 5.84 -9.58 23.89
CA ALA A 309 5.49 -8.20 23.57
C ALA A 309 6.69 -7.32 23.17
N ASN A 310 7.78 -7.88 22.62
CA ASN A 310 8.86 -7.04 22.12
C ASN A 310 8.29 -6.06 21.07
N PRO A 311 8.46 -4.74 21.23
CA PRO A 311 7.81 -3.77 20.36
C PRO A 311 8.15 -3.92 18.87
N SER A 312 9.36 -4.36 18.55
CA SER A 312 9.76 -4.60 17.16
C SER A 312 9.12 -5.87 16.59
N GLN A 313 8.93 -6.89 17.43
CA GLN A 313 8.24 -8.13 17.05
C GLN A 313 6.76 -7.87 16.78
N LEU A 314 6.10 -7.16 17.70
CA LEU A 314 4.69 -6.77 17.57
C LEU A 314 4.46 -5.89 16.33
N PHE A 315 5.34 -4.91 16.07
CA PHE A 315 5.25 -4.07 14.88
C PHE A 315 5.32 -4.89 13.59
N LEU A 316 6.37 -5.73 13.44
CA LEU A 316 6.54 -6.54 12.23
C LEU A 316 5.41 -7.56 12.08
N ALA A 317 4.93 -8.16 13.18
CA ALA A 317 3.78 -9.05 13.19
C ALA A 317 2.51 -8.34 12.72
N GLY A 318 2.20 -7.16 13.24
CA GLY A 318 1.02 -6.40 12.82
C GLY A 318 1.05 -6.04 11.32
N CYS A 319 2.19 -5.53 10.84
CA CYS A 319 2.34 -5.17 9.43
C CYS A 319 2.32 -6.40 8.49
N LEU A 320 2.90 -7.54 8.89
CA LEU A 320 2.84 -8.77 8.11
C LEU A 320 1.44 -9.38 8.13
N THR A 321 0.73 -9.34 9.27
CA THR A 321 -0.67 -9.73 9.36
C THR A 321 -1.54 -8.92 8.40
N PHE A 322 -1.33 -7.60 8.29
CA PHE A 322 -2.00 -6.80 7.27
C PHE A 322 -1.73 -7.30 5.84
N CYS A 323 -0.48 -7.63 5.50
CA CYS A 323 -0.12 -8.13 4.18
C CYS A 323 -0.77 -9.49 3.88
N LEU A 324 -0.77 -10.40 4.85
CA LEU A 324 -1.38 -11.73 4.74
C LEU A 324 -2.91 -11.64 4.63
N LEU A 325 -3.55 -10.80 5.45
CA LEU A 325 -4.99 -10.58 5.39
C LEU A 325 -5.42 -9.97 4.06
N ASN A 326 -4.62 -9.07 3.47
CA ASN A 326 -4.87 -8.56 2.11
C ASN A 326 -4.80 -9.68 1.08
N GLY A 327 -3.81 -10.57 1.18
CA GLY A 327 -3.71 -11.72 0.31
C GLY A 327 -4.93 -12.64 0.41
N VAL A 328 -5.39 -12.91 1.63
CA VAL A 328 -6.61 -13.71 1.85
C VAL A 328 -7.83 -13.01 1.27
N LEU A 329 -8.00 -11.70 1.53
CA LEU A 329 -9.13 -10.93 1.04
C LEU A 329 -9.18 -10.92 -0.50
N LEU A 330 -8.05 -10.69 -1.15
CA LEU A 330 -7.97 -10.72 -2.62
C LEU A 330 -8.21 -12.12 -3.17
N ALA A 331 -7.62 -13.16 -2.56
CA ALA A 331 -7.87 -14.54 -2.94
C ALA A 331 -9.36 -14.91 -2.89
N VAL A 332 -10.08 -14.45 -1.87
CA VAL A 332 -11.52 -14.69 -1.75
C VAL A 332 -12.33 -13.86 -2.75
N LEU A 333 -12.05 -12.57 -2.88
CA LEU A 333 -12.92 -11.65 -3.63
C LEU A 333 -12.60 -11.58 -5.13
N ARG A 334 -11.37 -11.89 -5.53
CA ARG A 334 -10.88 -11.66 -6.90
C ARG A 334 -10.62 -12.92 -7.72
N SER A 335 -10.58 -14.13 -7.12
CA SER A 335 -10.32 -15.37 -7.88
C SER A 335 -11.26 -15.60 -9.06
N LYS A 336 -12.51 -15.13 -8.96
CA LYS A 336 -13.51 -15.21 -10.03
C LYS A 336 -13.10 -14.51 -11.35
N TYR A 337 -12.15 -13.59 -11.30
CA TYR A 337 -11.65 -12.86 -12.47
C TYR A 337 -10.43 -13.54 -13.13
N GLY A 338 -10.07 -14.75 -12.68
CA GLY A 338 -8.95 -15.51 -13.23
C GLY A 338 -7.61 -15.27 -12.51
N PRO A 339 -6.59 -16.12 -12.77
CA PRO A 339 -5.36 -16.17 -11.99
C PRO A 339 -4.42 -14.97 -12.20
N PHE A 340 -4.51 -14.26 -13.34
CA PHE A 340 -3.65 -13.11 -13.63
C PHE A 340 -4.08 -11.83 -12.91
N VAL A 341 -5.29 -11.78 -12.35
CA VAL A 341 -5.79 -10.61 -11.60
C VAL A 341 -4.89 -10.24 -10.41
N PHE A 342 -4.23 -11.24 -9.81
CA PHE A 342 -3.33 -11.08 -8.67
C PHE A 342 -1.99 -10.42 -9.04
N LEU A 343 -1.64 -10.46 -10.32
CA LEU A 343 -0.39 -9.90 -10.85
C LEU A 343 -0.59 -8.53 -11.51
N ILE A 344 -1.77 -7.94 -11.38
CA ILE A 344 -1.98 -6.54 -11.78
C ILE A 344 -1.12 -5.64 -10.89
N GLY A 345 -0.42 -4.70 -11.51
CA GLY A 345 0.59 -3.86 -10.84
C GLY A 345 0.08 -3.06 -9.64
N ASN A 346 -1.23 -2.82 -9.52
CA ASN A 346 -1.79 -2.11 -8.38
C ASN A 346 -1.78 -2.93 -7.08
N TYR A 347 -1.74 -4.27 -7.13
CA TYR A 347 -1.73 -5.12 -5.94
C TYR A 347 -0.32 -5.46 -5.43
N LYS A 348 0.68 -5.40 -6.32
CA LYS A 348 2.07 -5.84 -6.06
C LYS A 348 2.81 -5.05 -4.99
N ILE A 349 2.35 -3.85 -4.64
CA ILE A 349 2.97 -3.08 -3.56
C ILE A 349 2.86 -3.83 -2.22
N ILE A 350 1.76 -4.54 -1.97
CA ILE A 350 1.55 -5.29 -0.72
C ILE A 350 2.48 -6.50 -0.67
N ALA A 351 2.66 -7.22 -1.79
CA ALA A 351 3.65 -8.30 -1.90
C ALA A 351 5.08 -7.78 -1.66
N THR A 352 5.40 -6.60 -2.21
CA THR A 352 6.69 -5.93 -2.00
C THR A 352 6.90 -5.57 -0.53
N LEU A 353 5.86 -5.07 0.16
CA LEU A 353 5.90 -4.81 1.59
C LEU A 353 6.09 -6.09 2.41
N ALA A 354 5.39 -7.18 2.08
CA ALA A 354 5.57 -8.47 2.75
C ALA A 354 7.03 -8.95 2.62
N MET A 355 7.62 -8.85 1.42
CA MET A 355 9.02 -9.15 1.18
C MET A 355 9.95 -8.26 2.01
N LEU A 356 9.71 -6.94 2.03
CA LEU A 356 10.49 -5.99 2.81
C LEU A 356 10.43 -6.26 4.32
N LEU A 357 9.25 -6.49 4.86
CA LEU A 357 9.04 -6.80 6.28
C LEU A 357 9.68 -8.13 6.65
N THR A 358 9.59 -9.14 5.78
CA THR A 358 10.27 -10.43 5.95
C THR A 358 11.78 -10.27 5.93
N TYR A 359 12.31 -9.39 5.08
CA TYR A 359 13.72 -9.02 5.13
C TYR A 359 14.09 -8.40 6.48
N VAL A 360 13.35 -7.39 6.96
CA VAL A 360 13.62 -6.74 8.26
C VAL A 360 13.54 -7.77 9.40
N LEU A 361 12.56 -8.66 9.39
CA LEU A 361 12.47 -9.80 10.32
C LEU A 361 13.73 -10.67 10.27
N SER A 362 14.21 -11.02 9.07
CA SER A 362 15.40 -11.86 8.88
C SER A 362 16.67 -11.23 9.44
N THR A 363 16.78 -9.89 9.48
CA THR A 363 17.97 -9.20 10.02
C THR A 363 18.19 -9.48 11.51
N HIS A 364 17.15 -9.88 12.25
CA HIS A 364 17.27 -10.33 13.64
C HIS A 364 17.74 -11.78 13.79
N LEU A 365 17.77 -12.53 12.69
CA LEU A 365 18.14 -13.95 12.64
C LEU A 365 19.49 -14.19 11.96
N VAL A 366 19.92 -13.29 11.06
CA VAL A 366 21.15 -13.44 10.27
C VAL A 366 22.18 -12.37 10.58
N SER A 367 23.46 -12.71 10.42
CA SER A 367 24.56 -11.77 10.61
C SER A 367 24.63 -10.73 9.50
N SER A 368 25.18 -9.55 9.82
CA SER A 368 25.38 -8.49 8.84
C SER A 368 26.29 -8.92 7.68
N ASN A 369 27.24 -9.84 7.92
CA ASN A 369 28.11 -10.39 6.87
C ASN A 369 27.31 -11.23 5.86
N PHE A 370 26.33 -12.00 6.33
CA PHE A 370 25.44 -12.74 5.44
C PHE A 370 24.58 -11.77 4.62
N THR A 371 24.04 -10.73 5.26
CA THR A 371 23.26 -9.68 4.59
C THR A 371 24.06 -8.98 3.51
N THR A 372 25.29 -8.55 3.79
CA THR A 372 26.11 -7.85 2.81
C THR A 372 26.59 -8.75 1.67
N LYS A 373 26.96 -10.01 1.96
CA LYS A 373 27.48 -10.94 0.95
C LYS A 373 26.40 -11.50 0.04
N TRP A 374 25.19 -11.72 0.54
CA TRP A 374 24.14 -12.44 -0.20
C TRP A 374 22.89 -11.62 -0.43
N VAL A 375 22.33 -11.00 0.61
CA VAL A 375 21.04 -10.31 0.49
C VAL A 375 21.15 -9.03 -0.33
N LEU A 376 22.24 -8.26 -0.14
CA LEU A 376 22.44 -7.00 -0.86
C LEU A 376 22.59 -7.22 -2.38
N PRO A 377 23.46 -8.13 -2.88
CA PRO A 377 23.50 -8.43 -4.31
C PRO A 377 22.15 -8.88 -4.88
N VAL A 378 21.42 -9.73 -4.16
CA VAL A 378 20.08 -10.17 -4.59
C VAL A 378 19.11 -8.99 -4.65
N ALA A 379 19.13 -8.08 -3.67
CA ALA A 379 18.29 -6.88 -3.68
C ALA A 379 18.64 -5.93 -4.84
N MET A 380 19.92 -5.79 -5.17
CA MET A 380 20.37 -4.99 -6.32
C MET A 380 19.92 -5.62 -7.65
N ILE A 381 20.05 -6.95 -7.79
CA ILE A 381 19.59 -7.67 -8.98
C ILE A 381 18.06 -7.56 -9.11
N PHE A 382 17.33 -7.76 -8.02
CA PHE A 382 15.87 -7.57 -7.94
C PHE A 382 15.45 -6.16 -8.41
N TRP A 383 16.17 -5.14 -7.95
CA TRP A 383 15.91 -3.76 -8.29
C TRP A 383 16.20 -3.48 -9.77
N LEU A 384 17.36 -3.91 -10.28
CA LEU A 384 17.74 -3.74 -11.68
C LEU A 384 16.79 -4.48 -12.63
N SER A 385 16.42 -5.72 -12.31
CA SER A 385 15.47 -6.50 -13.13
C SER A 385 14.10 -5.84 -13.17
N SER A 386 13.63 -5.32 -12.03
CA SER A 386 12.38 -4.55 -11.98
C SER A 386 12.40 -3.33 -12.92
N ILE A 387 13.53 -2.62 -12.99
CA ILE A 387 13.69 -1.49 -13.92
C ILE A 387 13.65 -1.95 -15.36
N ILE A 388 14.45 -2.96 -15.72
CA ILE A 388 14.53 -3.47 -17.09
C ILE A 388 13.14 -3.93 -17.57
N THR A 389 12.40 -4.63 -16.72
CA THR A 389 11.09 -5.20 -17.07
C THR A 389 9.96 -4.16 -17.17
N TYR A 390 9.92 -3.16 -16.28
CA TYR A 390 8.75 -2.26 -16.15
C TYR A 390 8.97 -0.83 -16.61
N TYR A 391 10.23 -0.40 -16.81
CA TYR A 391 10.50 0.94 -17.32
C TYR A 391 9.85 1.22 -18.70
N PRO A 392 9.82 0.28 -19.66
CA PRO A 392 9.08 0.48 -20.92
C PRO A 392 7.59 0.75 -20.68
N ALA A 393 6.94 -0.01 -19.78
CA ALA A 393 5.53 0.19 -19.46
C ALA A 393 5.25 1.56 -18.82
N ILE A 394 6.16 2.05 -17.97
CA ILE A 394 6.07 3.39 -17.37
C ILE A 394 6.14 4.47 -18.44
N LYS A 395 7.10 4.37 -19.36
CA LYS A 395 7.25 5.32 -20.46
C LYS A 395 6.03 5.32 -21.38
N SER A 396 5.59 4.14 -21.81
CA SER A 396 4.42 3.97 -22.67
C SER A 396 3.14 4.49 -22.02
N ARG A 397 2.98 4.34 -20.70
CA ARG A 397 1.82 4.88 -19.97
C ARG A 397 1.72 6.40 -20.06
N LYS A 398 2.84 7.12 -19.91
CA LYS A 398 2.86 8.58 -20.05
C LYS A 398 2.43 9.00 -21.46
N GLU A 399 3.00 8.36 -22.47
CA GLU A 399 2.69 8.64 -23.88
C GLU A 399 1.22 8.32 -24.20
N PHE A 400 0.72 7.18 -23.70
CA PHE A 400 -0.68 6.78 -23.80
C PHE A 400 -1.60 7.85 -23.23
N LEU A 401 -1.40 8.30 -21.98
CA LEU A 401 -2.27 9.28 -21.35
C LEU A 401 -2.24 10.65 -22.07
N LEU A 402 -1.10 11.06 -22.61
CA LEU A 402 -1.00 12.28 -23.40
C LEU A 402 -1.81 12.18 -24.70
N GLN A 403 -1.74 11.04 -25.39
CA GLN A 403 -2.54 10.80 -26.60
C GLN A 403 -4.04 10.71 -26.28
N ASP A 404 -4.39 9.96 -25.23
CA ASP A 404 -5.76 9.72 -24.80
C ASP A 404 -6.44 11.02 -24.31
N TYR A 405 -5.67 11.95 -23.74
CA TYR A 405 -6.14 13.31 -23.44
C TYR A 405 -6.49 14.13 -24.70
N GLN A 406 -5.72 14.00 -25.78
CA GLN A 406 -6.04 14.70 -27.04
C GLN A 406 -7.35 14.18 -27.64
N LEU A 407 -7.55 12.85 -27.63
CA LEU A 407 -8.81 12.23 -28.02
C LEU A 407 -9.96 12.74 -27.14
N PHE A 408 -9.73 12.90 -25.84
CA PHE A 408 -10.75 13.39 -24.92
C PHE A 408 -11.17 14.82 -25.24
N ILE A 409 -10.21 15.71 -25.53
CA ILE A 409 -10.50 17.11 -25.87
C ILE A 409 -11.20 17.24 -27.24
N HIS A 410 -10.74 16.54 -28.26
CA HIS A 410 -11.21 16.73 -29.65
C HIS A 410 -12.41 15.84 -30.01
N GLU A 411 -12.41 14.59 -29.56
CA GLU A 411 -13.38 13.57 -29.98
C GLU A 411 -14.36 13.19 -28.86
N LYS A 412 -14.21 13.77 -27.67
CA LYS A 412 -15.03 13.50 -26.47
C LYS A 412 -15.04 12.01 -26.09
N GLN A 413 -13.91 11.34 -26.27
CA GLN A 413 -13.66 9.95 -25.86
C GLN A 413 -12.22 9.77 -25.41
N GLY A 414 -11.96 8.75 -24.60
CA GLY A 414 -10.65 8.50 -24.04
C GLY A 414 -10.62 8.75 -22.53
N LEU A 415 -9.42 8.75 -21.97
CA LEU A 415 -9.14 8.70 -20.54
C LEU A 415 -9.81 7.52 -19.83
N GLY A 416 -10.01 6.42 -20.57
CA GLY A 416 -10.73 5.24 -20.12
C GLY A 416 -12.26 5.30 -20.25
N PHE A 417 -12.82 6.32 -20.91
CA PHE A 417 -14.27 6.47 -21.12
C PHE A 417 -14.67 6.45 -22.61
N SER A 418 -15.80 5.82 -22.91
CA SER A 418 -16.47 5.91 -24.21
C SER A 418 -17.17 7.27 -24.37
N LYS A 419 -17.53 7.65 -25.61
CA LYS A 419 -18.31 8.87 -25.88
C LYS A 419 -19.60 8.95 -25.05
N GLU A 420 -20.28 7.82 -24.88
CA GLU A 420 -21.49 7.72 -24.08
C GLU A 420 -21.24 8.03 -22.61
N ASN A 421 -20.16 7.47 -22.03
CA ASN A 421 -19.79 7.71 -20.63
C ASN A 421 -19.37 9.17 -20.41
N VAL A 422 -18.57 9.74 -21.31
CA VAL A 422 -18.14 11.14 -21.24
C VAL A 422 -19.34 12.08 -21.26
N LYS A 423 -20.34 11.80 -22.11
CA LYS A 423 -21.59 12.56 -22.16
C LYS A 423 -22.45 12.36 -20.92
N LYS A 424 -22.62 11.11 -20.46
CA LYS A 424 -23.47 10.78 -19.30
C LYS A 424 -23.06 11.50 -18.02
N TYR A 425 -21.76 11.66 -17.80
CA TYR A 425 -21.21 12.29 -16.58
C TYR A 425 -20.73 13.73 -16.81
N ASP A 426 -21.00 14.33 -17.97
CA ASP A 426 -20.55 15.68 -18.35
C ASP A 426 -19.04 15.92 -18.13
N LEU A 427 -18.21 14.88 -18.31
CA LEU A 427 -16.79 14.95 -17.96
C LEU A 427 -16.05 15.98 -18.81
N HIS A 428 -16.35 16.02 -20.11
CA HIS A 428 -15.73 16.97 -21.05
C HIS A 428 -16.04 18.41 -20.68
N LEU A 429 -17.32 18.72 -20.44
CA LEU A 429 -17.76 20.07 -20.07
C LEU A 429 -17.11 20.53 -18.76
N MET A 430 -17.07 19.65 -17.76
CA MET A 430 -16.41 19.93 -16.48
C MET A 430 -14.93 20.29 -16.67
N MET A 431 -14.19 19.48 -17.43
CA MET A 431 -12.77 19.74 -17.67
C MET A 431 -12.53 21.04 -18.43
N VAL A 432 -13.33 21.33 -19.47
CA VAL A 432 -13.25 22.59 -20.23
C VAL A 432 -13.54 23.81 -19.33
N GLN A 433 -14.51 23.71 -18.43
CA GLN A 433 -14.79 24.78 -17.47
C GLN A 433 -13.62 25.02 -16.52
N MET A 434 -13.01 23.96 -15.99
CA MET A 434 -11.84 24.09 -15.11
C MET A 434 -10.62 24.67 -15.85
N LEU A 435 -10.42 24.29 -17.12
CA LEU A 435 -9.38 24.88 -17.99
C LEU A 435 -9.61 26.39 -18.16
N ASN A 436 -10.82 26.80 -18.52
CA ASN A 436 -11.17 28.20 -18.77
C ASN A 436 -11.04 29.08 -17.51
N LYS A 437 -11.31 28.52 -16.33
CA LYS A 437 -11.12 29.19 -15.05
C LYS A 437 -9.67 29.20 -14.56
N GLY A 438 -8.76 28.50 -15.25
CA GLY A 438 -7.38 28.32 -14.81
C GLY A 438 -7.22 27.41 -13.59
N GLU A 439 -8.28 26.68 -13.21
CA GLU A 439 -8.32 25.73 -12.08
C GLU A 439 -7.65 24.40 -12.42
N PHE A 440 -7.45 24.10 -13.70
CA PHE A 440 -6.74 22.90 -14.15
C PHE A 440 -5.78 23.26 -15.29
N LYS A 441 -4.56 22.73 -15.24
CA LYS A 441 -3.53 22.93 -16.27
C LYS A 441 -2.94 21.58 -16.67
N PRO A 442 -3.34 21.00 -17.81
CA PRO A 442 -2.89 19.68 -18.23
C PRO A 442 -1.40 19.72 -18.56
N ALA A 443 -0.74 18.57 -18.48
CA ALA A 443 0.58 18.43 -19.05
C ALA A 443 0.49 18.62 -20.58
N ILE A 444 1.15 19.64 -21.12
CA ILE A 444 1.26 19.87 -22.56
C ILE A 444 2.58 19.29 -23.04
N LYS A 445 2.61 18.82 -24.30
CA LYS A 445 3.82 18.31 -24.96
C LYS A 445 4.90 19.37 -25.09
#